data_AF-A0A7C5H5P2-F1
#
_entry.id   AF-A0A7C5H5P2-F1
#
_cell.length_a   1.000
_cell.length_b   1.000
_cell.length_c   1.000
_cell.angle_alpha   90.00
_cell.angle_beta   90.00
_cell.angle_gamma   90.00
#
_symmetry.space_group_name_H-M   'P 1'
#
loop_
_entity.id
_entity.type
_entity.pdbx_description
1 polymer ?
#
loop_
_entity_poly.entity_id
_entity_poly.type
_entity_poly.pdbx_seq_one_letter_code
_entity_poly.pdbx_strand_id
1 'polypeptide(L)'
;MIKIKGITLPVVSLTLSLKDSTKEQLVNELMEKVSSNIFSNSYFLIETDDSIDRKTIKEIEDILEQKNVKSVKSMSSQSITSTKEKTNVSRLLIVNKNLRSGQLVEHNGDILVLGDVNEGAKVIAAGNIVVMGNLKGYAHAGAIGDDNAVVVAK
;
A
#
# COMPACT_ATOMS: atom_id res chain seq x y z
N MET A 1 18.09 -9.63 31.45
CA MET A 1 18.24 -8.16 31.35
C MET A 1 17.96 -7.77 29.91
N ILE A 2 16.91 -6.99 29.63
CA ILE A 2 16.52 -6.58 28.26
C ILE A 2 17.12 -5.20 28.00
N LYS A 3 17.82 -5.02 26.87
CA LYS A 3 18.42 -3.74 26.47
C LYS A 3 17.77 -3.27 25.17
N ILE A 4 16.99 -2.20 25.25
CA ILE A 4 16.34 -1.56 24.10
C ILE A 4 17.19 -0.36 23.69
N LYS A 5 17.59 -0.28 22.42
CA LYS A 5 18.38 0.84 21.86
C LYS A 5 17.75 1.28 20.54
N GLY A 6 17.43 2.56 20.41
CA GLY A 6 17.05 3.15 19.14
C GLY A 6 18.27 3.28 18.23
N ILE A 7 18.14 2.83 16.98
CA ILE A 7 19.14 2.99 15.92
C ILE A 7 18.47 3.63 14.71
N THR A 8 19.16 4.57 14.08
CA THR A 8 18.72 5.17 12.81
C THR A 8 19.47 4.49 11.69
N LEU A 9 18.75 3.83 10.79
CA LEU A 9 19.31 3.15 9.63
C LEU A 9 18.91 3.90 8.36
N PRO A 10 19.83 4.06 7.38
CA PRO A 10 19.50 4.71 6.12
C PRO A 10 18.50 3.86 5.33
N VAL A 11 17.48 4.52 4.80
CA VAL A 11 16.47 3.91 3.91
C VAL A 11 16.74 4.41 2.48
N VAL A 12 16.80 3.49 1.54
CA VAL A 12 17.08 3.72 0.11
C VAL A 12 15.88 3.25 -0.69
N SER A 13 15.33 4.10 -1.57
CA SER A 13 14.29 3.69 -2.51
C SER A 13 14.94 3.12 -3.78
N LEU A 14 14.47 1.97 -4.23
CA LEU A 14 14.86 1.29 -5.45
C LEU A 14 13.63 1.12 -6.34
N THR A 15 13.51 1.99 -7.34
CA THR A 15 12.44 1.90 -8.34
C THR A 15 12.94 1.08 -9.54
N LEU A 16 12.27 -0.02 -9.83
CA LEU A 16 12.57 -0.93 -10.92
C LEU A 16 11.49 -0.82 -11.99
N SER A 17 11.88 -0.58 -13.23
CA SER A 17 10.97 -0.56 -14.37
C SER A 17 11.57 -1.29 -15.57
N LEU A 18 10.74 -2.07 -16.26
CA LEU A 18 11.18 -2.91 -17.38
C LEU A 18 10.91 -2.25 -18.75
N LYS A 19 10.58 -0.96 -18.77
CA LYS A 19 10.09 -0.24 -19.97
C LYS A 19 10.99 -0.36 -21.20
N ASP A 20 12.30 -0.49 -21.04
CA ASP A 20 13.26 -0.51 -22.16
C ASP A 20 14.44 -1.48 -21.94
N SER A 21 14.36 -2.47 -21.04
CA SER A 21 15.51 -3.31 -20.66
C SER A 21 15.16 -4.77 -20.41
N THR A 22 16.10 -5.68 -20.71
CA THR A 22 15.93 -7.10 -20.39
C THR A 22 16.16 -7.36 -18.89
N LYS A 23 15.63 -8.48 -18.38
CA LYS A 23 15.82 -8.91 -16.98
C LYS A 23 17.31 -8.96 -16.59
N GLU A 24 18.15 -9.44 -17.49
CA GLU A 24 19.60 -9.57 -17.29
C GLU A 24 20.27 -8.20 -17.18
N GLN A 25 19.86 -7.22 -17.98
CA GLN A 25 20.38 -5.85 -17.91
C GLN A 25 20.02 -5.19 -16.58
N LEU A 26 18.78 -5.35 -16.12
CA LEU A 26 18.30 -4.82 -14.85
C LEU A 26 19.11 -5.37 -13.66
N VAL A 27 19.38 -6.68 -13.64
CA VAL A 27 20.17 -7.33 -12.58
C VAL A 27 21.61 -6.83 -12.60
N ASN A 28 22.23 -6.71 -13.77
CA ASN A 28 23.59 -6.19 -13.89
C ASN A 28 23.70 -4.73 -13.44
N GLU A 29 22.75 -3.88 -13.85
CA GLU A 29 22.71 -2.48 -13.44
C GLU A 29 22.50 -2.33 -11.93
N LEU A 30 21.62 -3.16 -11.34
CA LEU A 30 21.43 -3.21 -9.90
C LEU A 30 22.74 -3.58 -9.19
N MET A 31 23.43 -4.62 -9.67
CA MET A 31 24.69 -5.07 -9.10
C MET A 31 25.79 -4.01 -9.17
N GLU A 32 25.86 -3.27 -10.27
CA GLU A 32 26.79 -2.15 -10.42
C GLU A 32 26.45 -1.02 -9.42
N LYS A 33 25.18 -0.62 -9.36
CA LYS A 33 24.73 0.48 -8.49
C LYS A 33 24.84 0.15 -7.01
N VAL A 34 24.59 -1.10 -6.61
CA VAL A 34 24.62 -1.54 -5.20
C VAL A 34 26.03 -2.01 -4.77
N SER A 35 27.01 -1.99 -5.68
CA SER A 35 28.39 -2.44 -5.39
C SER A 35 29.11 -1.64 -4.30
N SER A 36 28.69 -0.39 -4.04
CA SER A 36 29.35 0.49 -3.09
C SER A 36 29.04 0.15 -1.62
N ASN A 37 30.05 0.23 -0.76
CA ASN A 37 29.92 0.00 0.68
C ASN A 37 28.96 0.97 1.39
N ILE A 38 28.54 2.05 0.74
CA ILE A 38 27.54 2.99 1.28
C ILE A 38 26.16 2.34 1.50
N PHE A 39 25.91 1.21 0.83
CA PHE A 39 24.66 0.46 0.94
C PHE A 39 24.72 -0.66 1.98
N SER A 40 25.89 -0.89 2.59
CA SER A 40 26.04 -1.89 3.64
C SER A 40 25.17 -1.51 4.85
N ASN A 41 24.30 -2.42 5.29
CA ASN A 41 23.36 -2.20 6.40
C ASN A 41 22.26 -1.14 6.16
N SER A 42 21.97 -0.80 4.89
CA SER A 42 20.83 0.03 4.50
C SER A 42 19.55 -0.79 4.35
N TYR A 43 18.40 -0.13 4.48
CA TYR A 43 17.09 -0.69 4.18
C TYR A 43 16.66 -0.28 2.78
N PHE A 44 16.29 -1.24 1.94
CA PHE A 44 15.81 -0.94 0.60
C PHE A 44 14.29 -1.06 0.52
N LEU A 45 13.63 0.00 0.06
CA LEU A 45 12.23 0.02 -0.35
C LEU A 45 12.18 -0.23 -1.85
N ILE A 46 11.63 -1.36 -2.27
CA ILE A 46 11.60 -1.75 -3.68
C ILE A 46 10.23 -1.38 -4.26
N GLU A 47 10.22 -0.48 -5.23
CA GLU A 47 9.05 -0.12 -6.02
C GLU A 47 9.17 -0.78 -7.40
N THR A 48 8.21 -1.62 -7.77
CA THR A 48 8.22 -2.32 -9.06
C THR A 48 7.00 -1.92 -9.87
N ASP A 49 7.16 -1.79 -11.19
CA ASP A 49 6.00 -1.74 -12.09
C ASP A 49 5.38 -3.14 -12.30
N ASP A 50 4.18 -3.17 -12.88
CA ASP A 50 3.44 -4.42 -13.15
C ASP A 50 4.11 -5.32 -14.20
N SER A 51 5.17 -4.85 -14.86
CA SER A 51 5.88 -5.61 -15.90
C SER A 51 6.97 -6.52 -15.34
N ILE A 52 7.27 -6.44 -14.04
CA ILE A 52 8.28 -7.27 -13.37
C ILE A 52 7.63 -8.51 -12.74
N ASP A 53 8.03 -9.68 -13.23
CA ASP A 53 7.59 -10.95 -12.67
C ASP A 53 8.01 -11.15 -11.21
N ARG A 54 7.16 -11.82 -10.42
CA ARG A 54 7.46 -12.22 -9.02
C ARG A 54 8.77 -13.01 -8.88
N LYS A 55 9.14 -13.79 -9.91
CA LYS A 55 10.38 -14.56 -9.94
C LYS A 55 11.60 -13.63 -9.97
N THR A 56 11.56 -12.58 -10.78
CA THR A 56 12.62 -11.57 -10.89
C THR A 56 12.73 -10.76 -9.59
N ILE A 57 11.60 -10.42 -8.96
CA ILE A 57 11.61 -9.72 -7.66
C ILE A 57 12.33 -10.56 -6.60
N LYS A 58 12.05 -11.87 -6.55
CA LYS A 58 12.69 -12.78 -5.60
C LYS A 58 14.20 -12.90 -5.85
N GLU A 59 14.62 -12.97 -7.11
CA GLU A 59 16.03 -13.00 -7.50
C GLU A 59 16.76 -11.72 -7.07
N ILE A 60 16.11 -10.55 -7.22
CA ILE A 60 16.63 -9.27 -6.75
C ILE A 60 16.69 -9.21 -5.21
N GLU A 61 15.67 -9.72 -4.52
CA GLU A 61 15.67 -9.85 -3.05
C GLU A 61 16.85 -10.72 -2.58
N ASP A 62 17.08 -11.88 -3.21
CA ASP A 62 18.16 -12.81 -2.88
C ASP A 62 19.55 -12.16 -3.10
N ILE A 63 19.71 -11.38 -4.18
CA ILE A 63 20.96 -10.65 -4.48
C ILE A 63 21.25 -9.56 -3.44
N LEU A 64 20.22 -8.83 -3.01
CA LEU A 64 20.35 -7.80 -1.97
C LEU A 64 20.71 -8.43 -0.62
N GLU A 65 20.07 -9.54 -0.24
CA GLU A 65 20.37 -10.24 1.01
C GLU A 65 21.82 -10.73 1.07
N GLN A 66 22.37 -11.25 -0.03
CA GLN A 66 23.76 -11.70 -0.12
C GLN A 66 24.79 -10.57 0.11
N LYS A 67 24.40 -9.31 -0.07
CA LYS A 67 25.25 -8.13 0.18
C LYS A 67 25.10 -7.57 1.61
N ASN A 68 24.48 -8.31 2.52
CA ASN A 68 24.28 -7.90 3.92
C ASN A 68 23.34 -6.66 4.03
N VAL A 69 22.39 -6.58 3.11
CA VAL A 69 21.35 -5.56 3.03
C VAL A 69 20.04 -6.18 3.51
N LYS A 70 19.35 -5.53 4.44
CA LYS A 70 18.01 -5.96 4.89
C LYS A 70 16.97 -5.31 3.97
N SER A 71 16.37 -6.07 3.05
CA SER A 71 15.24 -5.57 2.27
C SER A 71 14.00 -5.52 3.17
N VAL A 72 13.30 -4.39 3.20
CA VAL A 72 11.98 -4.31 3.82
C VAL A 72 11.00 -4.07 2.68
N LYS A 73 10.32 -5.14 2.32
CA LYS A 73 9.25 -5.14 1.36
C LYS A 73 8.15 -4.18 1.81
N SER A 74 7.79 -3.20 0.98
CA SER A 74 6.44 -2.68 1.01
C SER A 74 5.90 -2.55 -0.39
N MET A 75 4.82 -3.29 -0.64
CA MET A 75 3.89 -3.18 -1.77
C MET A 75 4.40 -3.67 -3.13
N SER A 76 4.66 -4.98 -3.22
CA SER A 76 4.31 -5.68 -4.46
C SER A 76 2.79 -5.65 -4.59
N SER A 77 2.29 -4.81 -5.47
CA SER A 77 0.92 -4.76 -5.96
C SER A 77 0.40 -6.17 -6.18
N GLN A 78 -0.46 -6.61 -5.27
CA GLN A 78 -1.11 -7.91 -5.38
C GLN A 78 -2.23 -7.73 -6.40
N SER A 79 -1.90 -8.15 -7.62
CA SER A 79 -2.74 -8.44 -8.77
C SER A 79 -4.25 -8.47 -8.46
N ILE A 80 -4.98 -7.44 -8.90
CA ILE A 80 -6.40 -7.59 -9.25
C ILE A 80 -6.49 -7.35 -10.75
N THR A 81 -6.62 -8.45 -11.48
CA THR A 81 -7.09 -8.48 -12.86
C THR A 81 -8.44 -7.77 -12.92
N SER A 82 -8.48 -6.55 -13.47
CA SER A 82 -9.63 -6.01 -14.19
C SER A 82 -9.22 -4.78 -14.99
N THR A 83 -9.53 -4.88 -16.27
CA THR A 83 -9.40 -3.90 -17.34
C THR A 83 -9.91 -2.51 -16.95
N LYS A 84 -9.21 -1.50 -17.48
CA LYS A 84 -9.52 -0.06 -17.60
C LYS A 84 -9.13 0.89 -16.47
N GLU A 85 -8.29 1.82 -16.91
CA GLU A 85 -8.08 3.19 -16.46
C GLU A 85 -7.24 3.40 -15.20
N LYS A 86 -6.16 4.16 -15.39
CA LYS A 86 -5.29 4.72 -14.37
C LYS A 86 -6.09 5.75 -13.55
N THR A 87 -7.00 5.32 -12.70
CA THR A 87 -7.47 6.14 -11.61
C THR A 87 -6.44 6.04 -10.48
N ASN A 88 -6.09 7.19 -9.91
CA ASN A 88 -5.28 7.29 -8.70
C ASN A 88 -5.74 6.21 -7.72
N VAL A 89 -4.85 5.30 -7.30
CA VAL A 89 -5.20 4.24 -6.34
C VAL A 89 -5.55 4.91 -5.01
N SER A 90 -6.79 5.34 -4.85
CA SER A 90 -7.32 5.82 -3.59
C SER A 90 -7.29 4.61 -2.66
N ARG A 91 -6.41 4.64 -1.65
CA ARG A 91 -6.21 3.50 -0.75
C ARG A 91 -7.50 3.23 0.01
N LEU A 92 -7.83 1.96 0.26
CA LEU A 92 -8.98 1.60 1.10
C LEU A 92 -8.66 1.89 2.58
N LEU A 93 -9.50 2.67 3.27
CA LEU A 93 -9.43 2.83 4.72
C LEU A 93 -10.25 1.74 5.42
N ILE A 94 -9.61 0.94 6.26
CA ILE A 94 -10.28 -0.11 7.04
C ILE A 94 -10.46 0.36 8.49
N VAL A 95 -11.71 0.48 8.93
CA VAL A 95 -12.10 0.81 10.30
C VAL A 95 -12.54 -0.46 11.01
N ASN A 96 -11.65 -1.04 11.82
CA ASN A 96 -11.92 -2.27 12.55
C ASN A 96 -12.52 -2.03 13.95
N LYS A 97 -13.64 -1.31 14.00
CA LYS A 97 -14.40 -1.02 15.23
C LYS A 97 -15.79 -0.47 14.93
N ASN A 98 -16.68 -0.56 15.91
CA ASN A 98 -17.97 0.13 15.86
C ASN A 98 -17.78 1.65 15.98
N LEU A 99 -18.51 2.41 15.16
CA LEU A 99 -18.60 3.86 15.27
C LEU A 99 -19.76 4.26 16.17
N ARG A 100 -19.50 5.16 17.11
CA ARG A 100 -20.46 5.65 18.11
C ARG A 100 -20.86 7.09 17.80
N SER A 101 -21.94 7.54 18.45
CA SER A 101 -22.44 8.91 18.33
C SER A 101 -21.33 9.95 18.51
N GLY A 102 -21.30 10.94 17.61
CA GLY A 102 -20.30 12.00 17.58
C GLY A 102 -18.99 11.65 16.87
N GLN A 103 -18.77 10.38 16.50
CA GLN A 103 -17.57 9.99 15.76
C GLN A 103 -17.72 10.30 14.26
N LEU A 104 -16.67 10.86 13.68
CA LEU A 104 -16.55 11.16 12.26
C LEU A 104 -15.37 10.40 11.66
N VAL A 105 -15.60 9.72 10.56
CA VAL A 105 -14.56 9.06 9.74
C VAL A 105 -14.63 9.66 8.34
N GLU A 106 -13.53 10.25 7.89
CA GLU A 106 -13.41 10.84 6.56
C GLU A 106 -12.22 10.24 5.82
N HIS A 107 -12.38 9.96 4.52
CA HIS A 107 -11.30 9.43 3.70
C HIS A 107 -11.41 9.86 2.23
N ASN A 108 -10.28 10.19 1.61
CA ASN A 108 -10.19 10.60 0.19
C ASN A 108 -10.22 9.40 -0.79
N GLY A 109 -10.84 8.31 -0.38
CA GLY A 109 -10.96 7.08 -1.14
C GLY A 109 -12.07 6.20 -0.58
N ASP A 110 -11.97 4.90 -0.77
CA ASP A 110 -12.97 3.97 -0.23
C ASP A 110 -12.84 3.79 1.29
N ILE A 111 -13.95 3.50 1.97
CA ILE A 111 -14.01 3.16 3.40
C ILE A 111 -14.68 1.79 3.59
N LEU A 112 -14.02 0.90 4.33
CA LEU A 112 -14.59 -0.34 4.85
C LEU A 112 -14.70 -0.27 6.37
N VAL A 113 -15.91 -0.37 6.90
CA VAL A 113 -16.17 -0.48 8.34
C VAL A 113 -16.42 -1.94 8.69
N LEU A 114 -15.55 -2.53 9.52
CA LEU A 114 -15.75 -3.84 10.12
C LEU A 114 -16.43 -3.66 11.49
N GLY A 115 -17.72 -3.37 11.45
CA GLY A 115 -18.52 -3.07 12.64
C GLY A 115 -19.78 -2.26 12.31
N ASP A 116 -20.49 -1.86 13.36
CA ASP A 116 -21.70 -1.04 13.25
C ASP A 116 -21.37 0.45 13.16
N VAL A 117 -22.16 1.20 12.40
CA VAL A 117 -22.19 2.66 12.41
C VAL A 117 -23.43 3.11 13.16
N ASN A 118 -23.28 3.48 14.43
CA ASN A 118 -24.41 3.82 15.29
C ASN A 118 -24.95 5.23 15.03
N GLU A 119 -26.14 5.50 15.55
CA GLU A 119 -26.80 6.80 15.45
C GLU A 119 -25.90 7.94 15.95
N GLY A 120 -25.86 9.04 15.19
CA GLY A 120 -24.97 10.17 15.43
C GLY A 120 -23.52 9.98 15.01
N ALA A 121 -23.10 8.79 14.55
CA ALA A 121 -21.82 8.62 13.85
C ALA A 121 -21.93 9.08 12.39
N LYS A 122 -20.80 9.50 11.79
CA LYS A 122 -20.70 9.97 10.40
C LYS A 122 -19.53 9.30 9.67
N VAL A 123 -19.78 8.82 8.46
CA VAL A 123 -18.77 8.25 7.56
C VAL A 123 -18.84 8.98 6.23
N ILE A 124 -17.74 9.59 5.79
CA ILE A 124 -17.68 10.37 4.55
C ILE A 124 -16.51 9.86 3.71
N ALA A 125 -16.80 9.37 2.52
CA ALA A 125 -15.82 8.83 1.59
C ALA A 125 -15.86 9.62 0.27
N ALA A 126 -14.69 9.89 -0.30
CA ALA A 126 -14.62 10.35 -1.69
C ALA A 126 -15.01 9.25 -2.68
N GLY A 127 -14.71 7.99 -2.33
CA GLY A 127 -15.12 6.80 -3.09
C GLY A 127 -16.32 6.12 -2.43
N ASN A 128 -16.26 4.79 -2.39
CA ASN A 128 -17.32 3.91 -1.90
C ASN A 128 -17.27 3.74 -0.38
N ILE A 129 -18.41 3.36 0.21
CA ILE A 129 -18.51 2.97 1.63
C ILE A 129 -19.08 1.56 1.72
N VAL A 130 -18.39 0.68 2.45
CA VAL A 130 -18.88 -0.65 2.80
C VAL A 130 -18.93 -0.78 4.32
N VAL A 131 -20.11 -1.08 4.87
CA VAL A 131 -20.31 -1.34 6.30
C VAL A 131 -20.64 -2.82 6.49
N MET A 132 -19.70 -3.58 7.06
CA MET A 132 -19.91 -4.96 7.48
C MET A 132 -20.59 -5.00 8.87
N GLY A 133 -21.79 -4.42 8.95
CA GLY A 133 -22.58 -4.26 10.16
C GLY A 133 -23.79 -3.36 9.91
N ASN A 134 -24.49 -2.97 10.98
CA ASN A 134 -25.65 -2.10 10.88
C ASN A 134 -25.23 -0.65 10.62
N LEU A 135 -25.84 -0.02 9.61
CA LEU A 135 -25.70 1.42 9.35
C LEU A 135 -26.93 2.17 9.88
N LYS A 136 -26.83 2.72 11.09
CA LYS A 136 -27.84 3.59 11.74
C LYS A 136 -27.45 5.07 11.73
N GLY A 137 -26.16 5.35 11.61
CA GLY A 137 -25.62 6.71 11.49
C GLY A 137 -25.69 7.24 10.06
N TYR A 138 -24.88 8.27 9.78
CA TYR A 138 -24.81 8.93 8.49
C TYR A 138 -23.66 8.37 7.65
N ALA A 139 -23.90 8.06 6.39
CA ALA A 139 -22.89 7.68 5.41
C ALA A 139 -23.04 8.49 4.12
N HIS A 140 -21.94 9.06 3.62
CA HIS A 140 -21.89 9.84 2.39
C HIS A 140 -20.70 9.38 1.54
N ALA A 141 -20.98 8.57 0.52
CA ALA A 141 -20.01 8.16 -0.50
C ALA A 141 -19.98 9.17 -1.66
N GLY A 142 -18.91 9.19 -2.44
CA GLY A 142 -18.82 10.09 -3.60
C GLY A 142 -18.67 11.57 -3.25
N ALA A 143 -18.20 11.90 -2.04
CA ALA A 143 -18.21 13.26 -1.51
C ALA A 143 -17.40 14.30 -2.33
N ILE A 144 -16.59 13.85 -3.28
CA ILE A 144 -15.80 14.69 -4.20
C ILE A 144 -16.42 14.73 -5.61
N GLY A 145 -17.70 14.36 -5.75
CA GLY A 145 -18.47 14.45 -6.99
C GLY A 145 -18.42 13.19 -7.85
N ASP A 146 -18.20 12.02 -7.25
CA ASP A 146 -18.40 10.74 -7.94
C ASP A 146 -19.84 10.25 -7.70
N ASP A 147 -20.73 10.56 -8.64
CA ASP A 147 -22.14 10.17 -8.59
C ASP A 147 -22.35 8.65 -8.75
N ASN A 148 -21.32 7.88 -9.12
CA ASN A 148 -21.38 6.42 -9.22
C ASN A 148 -20.95 5.72 -7.94
N ALA A 149 -20.47 6.46 -6.93
CA ALA A 149 -20.02 5.87 -5.68
C ALA A 149 -21.20 5.27 -4.91
N VAL A 150 -20.97 4.10 -4.30
CA VAL A 150 -22.03 3.36 -3.61
C VAL A 150 -21.79 3.26 -2.11
N VAL A 151 -22.89 3.19 -1.36
CA VAL A 151 -22.93 2.79 0.05
C VAL A 151 -23.56 1.41 0.13
N VAL A 152 -22.83 0.45 0.69
CA VAL A 152 -23.32 -0.91 0.94
C VAL A 152 -23.27 -1.19 2.43
N ALA A 153 -24.35 -1.71 2.99
CA ALA A 153 -24.43 -2.16 4.37
C ALA A 153 -25.11 -3.53 4.46
N LYS A 154 -24.79 -4.28 5.51
CA LYS A 154 -25.36 -5.60 5.82
C LYS A 154 -26.66 -5.48 6.61
#